data_AF-A0A3D9UXW7-F1
#
_entry.id   AF-A0A3D9UXW7-F1
#
_cell.length_a   1.000
_cell.length_b   1.000
_cell.length_c   1.000
_cell.angle_alpha   90.00
_cell.angle_beta   90.00
_cell.angle_gamma   90.00
#
_symmetry.space_group_name_H-M   'P 1'
#
loop_
_entity.id
_entity.type
_entity.pdbx_description
1 polymer ?
#
loop_
_entity_poly.entity_id
_entity_poly.type
_entity_poly.pdbx_seq_one_letter_code
_entity_poly.pdbx_strand_id
1 'polypeptide(L)' 'VPYAVQIANKGYKEACLGNTALLKGINTLDGYVTFEAVAEAHGVEYKGAKELLEAETVSC' A
#
# COMPACT_ATOMS: atom_id res chain seq x y z
N VAL A 1 -1.85 -19.48 6.41
CA VAL A 1 -1.88 -18.01 6.60
C VAL A 1 -0.60 -17.35 6.05
N PRO A 2 -0.25 -17.54 4.76
CA PRO A 2 1.09 -17.19 4.26
C PRO A 2 1.36 -15.67 4.21
N TYR A 3 0.32 -14.86 4.04
CA TYR A 3 0.43 -13.40 3.95
C TYR A 3 0.71 -12.75 5.31
N ALA A 4 0.03 -13.19 6.37
CA ALA A 4 0.26 -12.65 7.71
C ALA A 4 1.69 -12.89 8.20
N VAL A 5 2.25 -14.08 7.93
CA VAL A 5 3.64 -14.41 8.28
C VAL A 5 4.63 -13.55 7.50
N GLN A 6 4.39 -13.27 6.21
CA GLN A 6 5.23 -12.38 5.42
C GLN A 6 5.24 -10.95 5.97
N ILE A 7 4.07 -10.42 6.31
CA ILE A 7 3.94 -9.08 6.90
C ILE A 7 4.62 -9.04 8.27
N ALA A 8 4.41 -10.06 9.12
CA ALA A 8 5.02 -10.12 10.44
C ALA A 8 6.56 -10.16 10.38
N ASN A 9 7.14 -10.90 9.43
CA ASN A 9 8.58 -11.08 9.33
C ASN A 9 9.30 -9.89 8.66
N LYS A 10 8.65 -9.20 7.70
CA LYS A 10 9.28 -8.16 6.86
C LYS A 10 8.78 -6.74 7.16
N GLY A 11 7.69 -6.62 7.91
CA GLY A 11 6.89 -5.39 7.93
C GLY A 11 6.07 -5.22 6.64
N TYR A 12 5.02 -4.40 6.71
CA TYR A 12 4.08 -4.26 5.59
C TYR A 12 4.74 -3.65 4.34
N LYS A 13 5.65 -2.69 4.49
CA LYS A 13 6.29 -2.00 3.36
C LYS A 13 7.08 -2.98 2.49
N GLU A 14 8.06 -3.67 3.08
CA GLU A 14 8.89 -4.63 2.36
C GLU A 14 8.07 -5.84 1.88
N ALA A 15 7.12 -6.32 2.69
CA ALA A 15 6.25 -7.43 2.28
C ALA A 15 5.42 -7.09 1.03
N CYS A 16 4.84 -5.89 0.97
CA CYS A 16 4.04 -5.44 -0.16
C CYS A 16 4.90 -5.14 -1.39
N LEU A 17 6.03 -4.45 -1.25
CA LEU A 17 6.93 -4.17 -2.38
C LEU A 17 7.53 -5.45 -2.99
N GLY A 18 7.73 -6.50 -2.19
CA GLY A 18 8.20 -7.81 -2.63
C GLY A 18 7.13 -8.80 -3.09
N ASN A 19 5.83 -8.46 -2.97
CA ASN A 19 4.73 -9.36 -3.31
C ASN A 19 3.55 -8.60 -3.91
N THR A 20 3.38 -8.70 -5.23
CA THR A 20 2.32 -8.01 -5.98
C THR A 20 0.91 -8.30 -5.47
N ALA A 21 0.65 -9.49 -4.92
CA ALA A 21 -0.68 -9.81 -4.36
C ALA A 21 -0.94 -9.02 -3.07
N LEU A 22 0.07 -8.86 -2.21
CA LEU A 22 -0.01 -8.02 -1.02
C LEU A 22 -0.11 -6.53 -1.37
N LEU A 23 0.67 -6.06 -2.34
CA LEU A 23 0.62 -4.67 -2.82
C LEU A 23 -0.77 -4.27 -3.31
N LYS A 24 -1.39 -5.11 -4.15
CA LYS A 24 -2.74 -4.89 -4.68
C LYS A 24 -3.83 -4.98 -3.61
N GLY A 25 -3.52 -5.51 -2.44
CA GLY A 25 -4.45 -5.62 -1.31
C GLY A 25 -4.55 -4.36 -0.44
N ILE A 26 -3.69 -3.36 -0.65
CA ILE A 26 -3.77 -2.09 0.08
C ILE A 26 -4.88 -1.24 -0.53
N ASN A 27 -5.82 -0.77 0.30
CA ASN A 27 -6.90 0.15 -0.10
C ASN A 27 -6.74 1.56 0.48
N THR A 28 -5.99 1.71 1.57
CA THR A 28 -5.72 3.00 2.22
C THR A 28 -4.30 3.03 2.76
N LEU A 29 -3.60 4.14 2.59
CA LEU A 29 -2.26 4.35 3.14
C LEU A 29 -1.96 5.85 3.24
N ASP A 30 -1.33 6.28 4.35
CA ASP A 30 -0.89 7.67 4.60
C ASP A 30 -1.96 8.74 4.33
N GLY A 31 -3.22 8.43 4.65
CA GLY A 31 -4.36 9.33 4.45
C GLY A 31 -5.00 9.28 3.06
N TYR A 32 -4.47 8.48 2.13
CA TYR A 32 -4.99 8.34 0.77
C TYR A 32 -5.76 7.04 0.57
N VAL A 33 -6.71 7.06 -0.37
CA VAL A 33 -7.28 5.85 -0.94
C VAL A 33 -6.38 5.36 -2.07
N THR A 34 -6.01 4.09 -2.05
CA THR A 34 -5.05 3.49 -3.00
C THR A 34 -5.72 2.58 -4.04
N PHE A 35 -7.05 2.56 -4.07
CA PHE A 35 -7.84 1.87 -5.07
C PHE A 35 -8.67 2.88 -5.86
N GLU A 36 -8.32 3.06 -7.14
CA GLU A 36 -8.81 4.16 -7.98
C GLU A 36 -10.34 4.25 -8.06
N ALA A 37 -11.03 3.14 -8.34
CA ALA A 37 -12.48 3.16 -8.47
C ALA A 37 -13.21 3.47 -7.14
N VAL A 38 -12.58 3.20 -5.99
CA VAL A 38 -13.14 3.59 -4.67
C VAL A 38 -12.91 5.07 -4.44
N ALA A 39 -11.74 5.60 -4.79
CA ALA A 39 -11.47 7.03 -4.68
C ALA A 39 -12.44 7.85 -5.55
N GLU A 40 -12.67 7.41 -6.80
CA GLU A 40 -13.62 8.00 -7.72
C GLU A 40 -15.06 7.95 -7.18
N ALA A 41 -15.52 6.78 -6.72
CA ALA A 41 -16.88 6.60 -6.21
C ALA A 41 -17.21 7.47 -4.99
N HIS A 42 -16.19 7.82 -4.19
CA HIS A 42 -16.34 8.61 -2.98
C HIS A 42 -15.88 10.07 -3.13
N GLY A 43 -15.38 10.48 -4.30
CA GLY A 43 -14.91 11.85 -4.55
C GLY A 43 -13.72 12.24 -3.68
N VAL A 44 -12.84 11.30 -3.35
CA VAL A 44 -11.64 11.52 -2.52
C VAL A 44 -10.36 11.37 -3.35
N GLU A 45 -9.23 11.85 -2.83
CA GLU A 45 -7.96 11.79 -3.53
C GLU A 45 -7.43 10.35 -3.64
N TYR A 46 -7.06 9.96 -4.87
CA TYR A 46 -6.36 8.72 -5.16
C TYR A 46 -4.86 8.93 -5.14
N LYS A 47 -4.14 8.02 -4.49
CA LYS A 47 -2.69 7.91 -4.63
C LYS A 47 -2.24 6.46 -4.62
N GLY A 48 -1.36 6.08 -5.54
CA GLY A 48 -1.00 4.68 -5.72
C GLY A 48 -0.25 4.10 -4.51
N ALA A 49 -0.62 2.90 -4.06
CA ALA A 49 0.03 2.25 -2.91
C ALA A 49 1.55 2.09 -3.10
N LYS A 50 2.00 1.77 -4.31
CA LYS A 50 3.44 1.63 -4.61
C LYS A 50 4.19 2.95 -4.44
N GLU A 51 3.62 4.04 -4.97
CA GLU A 51 4.21 5.37 -4.89
C GLU A 51 4.37 5.82 -3.43
N LEU A 52 3.33 5.62 -2.61
CA LEU A 52 3.35 5.94 -1.19
C LEU A 52 4.43 5.17 -0.43
N LEU A 53 4.54 3.86 -0.69
CA LEU A 53 5.53 3.00 -0.04
C LEU A 53 6.99 3.35 -0.43
N GLU A 54 7.21 3.85 -1.65
CA GLU A 54 8.54 4.26 -2.12
C GLU A 54 8.91 5.68 -1.63
N ALA A 55 7.94 6.60 -1.51
CA ALA A 55 8.16 7.99 -1.13
C ALA A 55 8.66 8.21 0.31
N GLU A 56 8.32 7.33 1.26
CA GLU A 56 8.77 7.43 2.66
C GLU A 56 10.26 7.09 2.87
N THR A 57 10.97 6.62 1.84
CA THR A 57 12.41 6.28 1.99
C THR A 57 13.34 7.48 1.93
N VAL A 58 12.82 8.69 1.66
CA VAL A 58 13.58 9.95 1.71
C VAL A 58 13.34 10.64 3.05
N SER A 59 13.96 10.12 4.11
CA SER A 59 14.25 10.93 5.30
C SER A 59 15.70 11.38 5.19
N CYS A 60 15.88 12.68 5.02
CA CYS A 60 17.16 13.36 5.28
C CYS A 60 17.58 13.13 6.74
#